data_AF-A0A6I8V9C7-F1
#
_entry.id   AF-A0A6I8V9C7-F1
#
_cell.length_a   1.000
_cell.length_b   1.000
_cell.length_c   1.000
_cell.angle_alpha   90.00
_cell.angle_beta   90.00
_cell.angle_gamma   90.00
#
_symmetry.space_group_name_H-M   'P 1'
#
loop_
_entity.id
_entity.type
_entity.pdbx_description
1 polymer ?
#
loop_
_entity_poly.entity_id
_entity_poly.type
_entity_poly.pdbx_seq_one_letter_code
_entity_poly.pdbx_strand_id
1 'polypeptide(L)'
;MPMGCRPIQAHTPSFAPSSVFGAIMAAPSSNHYSAVSEVNQPFATNTAAVILREVGATAVLKRVGRPEPLTPNLRRIAINTIADYFVMKKIPLSISKSRNLDRELLSLFPGDQESNYKVSDRSRMYVRYNNRKRLEKHHANVRRKLIWTPTTNEPFSPKTSVASWSQTLPVEFDDVPDNME
;
A
#
# COMPACT_ATOMS: atom_id res chain seq x y z
N MET A 1 12.75 -69.93 26.27
CA MET A 1 13.13 -70.16 27.68
C MET A 1 14.51 -69.55 27.93
N PRO A 2 14.79 -69.12 29.18
CA PRO A 2 15.41 -67.84 29.53
C PRO A 2 16.88 -67.96 29.99
N MET A 3 17.60 -66.85 30.09
CA MET A 3 18.64 -66.50 31.09
C MET A 3 18.95 -65.00 30.89
N GLY A 4 19.03 -64.07 31.83
CA GLY A 4 19.08 -64.12 33.30
C GLY A 4 20.03 -63.01 33.76
N CYS A 5 19.50 -62.01 34.48
CA CYS A 5 20.00 -61.30 35.68
C CYS A 5 21.53 -61.05 35.87
N ARG A 6 22.07 -59.96 36.44
CA ARG A 6 21.67 -58.67 37.07
C ARG A 6 23.01 -57.86 37.29
N PRO A 7 23.28 -57.10 38.39
CA PRO A 7 23.57 -55.66 38.35
C PRO A 7 24.99 -55.29 38.86
N ILE A 8 25.45 -54.04 38.71
CA ILE A 8 26.57 -53.54 39.53
C ILE A 8 26.28 -52.10 39.99
N GLN A 9 26.40 -51.91 41.31
CA GLN A 9 26.29 -50.66 42.06
C GLN A 9 27.62 -49.88 42.07
N ALA A 10 27.47 -48.56 42.20
CA ALA A 10 28.22 -47.57 42.98
C ALA A 10 29.77 -47.52 42.89
N HIS A 11 30.32 -46.31 42.77
CA HIS A 11 30.95 -45.60 43.90
C HIS A 11 31.36 -44.18 43.45
N THR A 12 31.10 -43.22 44.34
CA THR A 12 31.47 -41.81 44.25
C THR A 12 32.97 -41.60 44.42
N PRO A 13 33.50 -40.46 43.94
CA PRO A 13 34.53 -39.76 44.71
C PRO A 13 34.08 -38.36 45.14
N SER A 14 34.26 -38.15 46.43
CA SER A 14 34.26 -36.90 47.17
C SER A 14 35.30 -35.92 46.63
N PHE A 15 34.92 -34.66 46.40
CA PHE A 15 35.81 -33.50 46.56
C PHE A 15 35.00 -32.29 47.02
N ALA A 16 35.25 -31.88 48.25
CA ALA A 16 34.85 -30.61 48.84
C ALA A 16 35.99 -29.56 48.61
N PRO A 17 35.75 -28.26 48.86
CA PRO A 17 36.16 -27.19 47.95
C PRO A 17 37.42 -26.44 48.41
N SER A 18 38.14 -25.85 47.46
CA SER A 18 39.05 -24.73 47.75
C SER A 18 38.64 -23.50 46.93
N SER A 19 38.10 -22.54 47.66
CA SER A 19 37.79 -21.17 47.25
C SER A 19 39.03 -20.47 46.68
N VAL A 20 38.89 -19.89 45.48
CA VAL A 20 39.61 -18.66 45.12
C VAL A 20 38.58 -17.70 44.53
N PHE A 21 38.46 -16.58 45.21
CA PHE A 21 37.60 -15.44 44.92
C PHE A 21 37.72 -14.96 43.48
N GLY A 22 36.58 -14.86 42.80
CA GLY A 22 36.40 -14.15 41.54
C GLY A 22 34.93 -13.77 41.40
N ALA A 23 34.55 -12.63 41.97
CA ALA A 23 33.19 -12.12 41.95
C ALA A 23 32.77 -11.74 40.53
N ILE A 24 31.76 -12.42 39.98
CA ILE A 24 30.90 -11.87 38.93
C ILE A 24 29.47 -12.07 39.40
N MET A 25 28.89 -10.98 39.90
CA MET A 25 27.51 -10.90 40.34
C MET A 25 26.59 -11.32 39.18
N ALA A 26 25.76 -12.32 39.45
CA ALA A 26 24.66 -12.71 38.59
C ALA A 26 23.66 -11.54 38.50
N ALA A 27 23.37 -11.08 37.29
CA ALA A 27 22.19 -10.29 37.01
C ALA A 27 21.07 -11.24 36.59
N PRO A 28 20.03 -11.47 37.40
CA PRO A 28 18.78 -12.01 36.90
C PRO A 28 18.11 -10.92 36.07
N SER A 29 18.05 -11.11 34.74
CA SER A 29 17.25 -10.29 33.84
C SER A 29 15.77 -10.49 34.18
N SER A 30 15.29 -9.64 35.08
CA SER A 30 13.90 -9.46 35.47
C SER A 30 13.04 -9.14 34.25
N ASN A 31 12.31 -10.13 33.74
CA ASN A 31 11.16 -9.90 32.86
C ASN A 31 9.88 -10.27 33.59
N HIS A 32 9.48 -9.43 34.55
CA HIS A 32 8.12 -9.37 35.06
C HIS A 32 7.52 -7.99 34.77
N TYR A 33 6.54 -8.01 33.86
CA TYR A 33 5.39 -7.11 33.70
C TYR A 33 5.57 -5.59 33.86
N SER A 34 5.40 -4.88 32.74
CA SER A 34 4.65 -3.62 32.72
C SER A 34 3.49 -3.74 31.73
N ALA A 35 2.40 -4.35 32.20
CA ALA A 35 1.08 -3.96 31.77
C ALA A 35 0.65 -2.79 32.66
N VAL A 36 1.02 -1.57 32.25
CA VAL A 36 0.43 -0.35 32.78
C VAL A 36 0.09 0.53 31.59
N SER A 37 -1.20 0.77 31.46
CA SER A 37 -1.89 1.56 30.47
C SER A 37 -1.21 2.89 30.16
N GLU A 38 -0.60 3.01 28.97
CA GLU A 38 -0.50 4.31 28.29
C GLU A 38 -1.75 4.52 27.44
N VAL A 39 -2.84 4.82 28.13
CA VAL A 39 -3.88 5.68 27.60
C VAL A 39 -3.26 7.07 27.50
N ASN A 40 -2.52 7.37 26.42
CA ASN A 40 -2.32 8.72 25.87
C ASN A 40 -1.62 8.70 24.49
N GLN A 41 -2.47 8.52 23.46
CA GLN A 41 -2.29 8.88 22.04
C GLN A 41 -1.29 8.10 21.17
N PRO A 42 -1.76 7.05 20.45
CA PRO A 42 -1.08 6.52 19.24
C PRO A 42 -1.05 7.53 18.06
N PHE A 43 -1.42 8.79 18.28
CA PHE A 43 -1.57 9.80 17.23
C PHE A 43 -0.31 10.64 16.99
N ALA A 44 0.57 10.79 17.99
CA ALA A 44 1.72 11.69 17.88
C ALA A 44 2.86 11.11 17.04
N THR A 45 3.02 9.78 17.04
CA THR A 45 4.07 9.06 16.30
C THR A 45 3.61 8.49 14.97
N ASN A 46 2.31 8.41 14.72
CA ASN A 46 1.75 7.87 13.47
C ASN A 46 1.79 8.95 12.37
N THR A 47 2.67 8.76 11.38
CA THR A 47 2.86 9.71 10.27
C THR A 47 1.56 9.87 9.47
N ALA A 48 0.84 8.78 9.22
CA ALA A 48 -0.44 8.85 8.51
C ALA A 48 -1.48 9.70 9.27
N ALA A 49 -1.56 9.57 10.59
CA ALA A 49 -2.44 10.40 11.42
C ALA A 49 -2.04 11.88 11.39
N VAL A 50 -0.74 12.18 11.44
CA VAL A 50 -0.22 13.55 11.34
C VAL A 50 -0.59 14.18 10.01
N ILE A 51 -0.37 13.47 8.90
CA ILE A 51 -0.74 13.94 7.55
C ILE A 51 -2.25 14.18 7.45
N LEU A 52 -3.07 13.25 7.94
CA LEU A 52 -4.53 13.39 7.91
C LEU A 52 -5.02 14.59 8.73
N ARG A 53 -4.33 14.93 9.83
CA ARG A 53 -4.58 16.15 10.62
C ARG A 53 -4.15 17.41 9.87
N GLU A 54 -2.94 17.42 9.30
CA GLU A 54 -2.41 18.56 8.54
C GLU A 54 -3.31 18.94 7.36
N VAL A 55 -3.83 17.94 6.63
CA VAL A 55 -4.73 18.17 5.49
C VAL A 55 -6.18 18.42 5.92
N GLY A 56 -6.53 18.23 7.20
CA GLY A 56 -7.88 18.47 7.69
C GLY A 56 -8.90 17.41 7.30
N ALA A 57 -8.50 16.13 7.19
CA ALA A 57 -9.38 15.00 6.87
C ALA A 57 -10.26 14.59 8.08
N THR A 58 -11.06 15.52 8.60
CA THR A 58 -11.84 15.38 9.84
C THR A 58 -12.79 14.19 9.83
N ALA A 59 -13.41 13.88 8.68
CA ALA A 59 -14.31 12.74 8.53
C ALA A 59 -13.62 11.38 8.77
N VAL A 60 -12.36 11.25 8.34
CA VAL A 60 -11.53 10.05 8.56
C VAL A 60 -11.05 10.02 10.01
N LEU A 61 -10.59 11.15 10.53
CA LEU A 61 -10.09 11.27 11.91
C LEU A 61 -11.14 10.94 12.97
N LYS A 62 -12.41 11.28 12.74
CA LYS A 62 -13.54 10.93 13.64
C LYS A 62 -13.75 9.43 13.85
N ARG A 63 -13.21 8.60 12.95
CA ARG A 63 -13.36 7.13 12.98
C ARG A 63 -12.13 6.44 13.59
N VAL A 64 -11.06 7.18 13.91
CA VAL A 64 -9.85 6.57 14.47
C VAL A 64 -10.14 5.93 15.82
N GLY A 65 -9.60 4.73 16.04
CA GLY A 65 -9.76 3.96 17.28
C GLY A 65 -11.12 3.27 17.42
N ARG A 66 -12.04 3.41 16.45
CA ARG A 66 -13.29 2.65 16.46
C ARG A 66 -13.04 1.21 15.97
N PRO A 67 -13.78 0.23 16.51
CA PRO A 67 -13.65 -1.17 16.10
C PRO A 67 -14.23 -1.42 14.69
N GLU A 68 -15.13 -0.55 14.22
CA GLU A 68 -15.73 -0.67 12.89
C GLU A 68 -14.71 -0.38 11.77
N PRO A 69 -14.72 -1.18 10.68
CA PRO A 69 -13.92 -0.87 9.50
C PRO A 69 -14.33 0.46 8.87
N LEU A 70 -13.41 1.11 8.15
CA LEU A 70 -13.79 2.26 7.35
C LEU A 70 -14.74 1.84 6.24
N THR A 71 -15.67 2.74 5.96
CA THR A 71 -16.45 2.63 4.72
C THR A 71 -15.50 2.77 3.52
N PRO A 72 -15.78 2.09 2.39
CA PRO A 72 -14.94 2.17 1.19
C PRO A 72 -14.66 3.61 0.73
N ASN A 73 -15.62 4.52 0.93
CA ASN A 73 -15.49 5.93 0.61
C ASN A 73 -14.49 6.65 1.53
N LEU A 74 -14.59 6.48 2.85
CA LEU A 74 -13.65 7.08 3.79
C LEU A 74 -12.24 6.52 3.61
N ARG A 75 -12.10 5.23 3.32
CA ARG A 75 -10.82 4.62 2.99
C ARG A 75 -10.20 5.21 1.74
N ARG A 76 -11.00 5.38 0.67
CA ARG A 76 -10.57 6.05 -0.56
C ARG A 76 -10.12 7.47 -0.28
N ILE A 77 -10.85 8.20 0.57
CA ILE A 77 -10.46 9.55 1.00
C ILE A 77 -9.10 9.50 1.67
N ALA A 78 -8.92 8.68 2.72
CA ALA A 78 -7.64 8.57 3.44
C ALA A 78 -6.44 8.29 2.50
N ILE A 79 -6.58 7.30 1.61
CA ILE A 79 -5.53 6.94 0.64
C ILE A 79 -5.22 8.10 -0.30
N ASN A 80 -6.26 8.75 -0.85
CA ASN A 80 -6.08 9.86 -1.78
C ASN A 80 -5.47 11.08 -1.08
N THR A 81 -5.93 11.42 0.13
CA THR A 81 -5.43 12.56 0.90
C THR A 81 -3.94 12.42 1.19
N ILE A 82 -3.50 11.23 1.62
CA ILE A 82 -2.07 10.99 1.88
C ILE A 82 -1.28 11.01 0.57
N ALA A 83 -1.76 10.35 -0.50
CA ALA A 83 -1.06 10.39 -1.78
C ALA A 83 -0.92 11.81 -2.33
N ASP A 84 -1.99 12.60 -2.27
CA ASP A 84 -2.02 13.99 -2.75
C ASP A 84 -1.12 14.89 -1.90
N TYR A 85 -1.00 14.65 -0.59
CA TYR A 85 -0.04 15.34 0.28
C TYR A 85 1.40 15.24 -0.23
N PHE A 86 1.87 14.03 -0.56
CA PHE A 86 3.22 13.82 -1.10
C PHE A 86 3.41 14.49 -2.46
N VAL A 87 2.39 14.50 -3.31
CA VAL A 87 2.43 15.19 -4.61
C VAL A 87 2.53 16.70 -4.42
N MET A 88 1.63 17.28 -3.61
CA MET A 88 1.57 18.74 -3.37
C MET A 88 2.84 19.27 -2.71
N LYS A 89 3.39 18.54 -1.73
CA LYS A 89 4.65 18.90 -1.06
C LYS A 89 5.89 18.54 -1.89
N LYS A 90 5.73 17.94 -3.08
CA LYS A 90 6.81 17.46 -3.96
C LYS A 90 7.77 16.48 -3.28
N ILE A 91 7.28 15.72 -2.30
CA ILE A 91 8.05 14.73 -1.57
C ILE A 91 8.04 13.40 -2.35
N PRO A 92 9.20 12.74 -2.55
CA PRO A 92 9.24 11.42 -3.17
C PRO A 92 8.61 10.37 -2.24
N LEU A 93 7.59 9.67 -2.73
CA LEU A 93 7.00 8.53 -2.03
C LEU A 93 7.58 7.23 -2.59
N SER A 94 8.34 6.50 -1.78
CA SER A 94 8.87 5.17 -2.14
C SER A 94 7.84 4.06 -1.86
N ILE A 95 8.03 2.90 -2.50
CA ILE A 95 7.17 1.72 -2.26
C ILE A 95 7.24 1.31 -0.79
N SER A 96 8.43 1.23 -0.20
CA SER A 96 8.60 0.85 1.21
C SER A 96 7.90 1.84 2.15
N LYS A 97 8.04 3.15 1.91
CA LYS A 97 7.36 4.16 2.74
C LYS A 97 5.83 4.07 2.60
N SER A 98 5.32 3.81 1.39
CA SER A 98 3.88 3.62 1.19
C SER A 98 3.34 2.40 1.94
N ARG A 99 4.07 1.27 1.98
CA ARG A 99 3.68 0.09 2.76
C ARG A 99 3.68 0.38 4.26
N ASN A 100 4.64 1.16 4.75
CA ASN A 100 4.65 1.57 6.16
C ASN A 100 3.45 2.45 6.49
N LEU A 101 3.10 3.40 5.61
CA LEU A 101 1.90 4.22 5.78
C LEU A 101 0.60 3.40 5.73
N ASP A 102 0.54 2.34 4.91
CA ASP A 102 -0.61 1.41 4.93
C ASP A 102 -0.72 0.68 6.27
N ARG A 103 0.40 0.23 6.85
CA ARG A 103 0.43 -0.39 8.19
C ARG A 103 0.04 0.60 9.29
N GLU A 104 0.52 1.83 9.19
CA GLU A 104 0.13 2.92 10.09
C GLU A 104 -1.38 3.19 9.99
N LEU A 105 -1.97 3.19 8.79
CA LEU A 105 -3.42 3.29 8.62
C LEU A 105 -4.15 2.12 9.26
N LEU A 106 -3.70 0.88 9.05
CA LEU A 106 -4.31 -0.30 9.67
C LEU A 106 -4.26 -0.22 11.20
N SER A 107 -3.17 0.31 11.78
CA SER A 107 -3.06 0.50 13.23
C SER A 107 -4.06 1.54 13.79
N LEU A 108 -4.47 2.53 12.97
CA LEU A 108 -5.48 3.52 13.36
C LEU A 108 -6.91 2.95 13.28
N PHE A 109 -7.09 1.90 12.48
CA PHE A 109 -8.39 1.36 12.10
C PHE A 109 -8.39 -0.17 12.19
N PRO A 110 -8.51 -0.72 13.42
CA PRO A 110 -8.28 -2.14 13.68
C PRO A 110 -9.30 -3.06 12.99
N GLY A 111 -10.46 -2.55 12.59
CA GLY A 111 -11.45 -3.32 11.83
C GLY A 111 -11.13 -3.49 10.35
N ASP A 112 -10.14 -2.75 9.82
CA ASP A 112 -9.86 -2.74 8.39
C ASP A 112 -8.84 -3.82 7.97
N GLN A 113 -8.93 -4.28 6.72
CA GLN A 113 -8.12 -5.38 6.19
C GLN A 113 -7.00 -4.88 5.28
N GLU A 114 -5.84 -5.54 5.31
CA GLU A 114 -4.67 -5.14 4.50
C GLU A 114 -4.95 -5.20 2.99
N SER A 115 -5.78 -6.15 2.56
CA SER A 115 -6.22 -6.29 1.16
C SER A 115 -6.90 -5.03 0.62
N ASN A 116 -7.55 -4.23 1.48
CA ASN A 116 -8.21 -3.01 1.09
C ASN A 116 -7.25 -1.88 0.68
N TYR A 117 -5.98 -1.99 1.07
CA TYR A 117 -4.92 -1.01 0.83
C TYR A 117 -3.89 -1.49 -0.21
N LYS A 118 -3.97 -2.75 -0.65
CA LYS A 118 -3.06 -3.33 -1.66
C LYS A 118 -3.71 -3.43 -3.04
N VAL A 119 -2.86 -3.42 -4.07
CA VAL A 119 -3.14 -3.84 -5.45
C VAL A 119 -2.01 -4.76 -5.84
N SER A 120 -2.27 -6.08 -5.85
CA SER A 120 -1.25 -7.11 -6.00
C SER A 120 -0.10 -6.86 -4.98
N ASP A 121 1.14 -6.68 -5.44
CA ASP A 121 2.31 -6.51 -4.57
C ASP A 121 2.58 -5.05 -4.17
N ARG A 122 1.78 -4.10 -4.66
CA ARG A 122 2.00 -2.66 -4.49
C ARG A 122 0.92 -2.04 -3.60
N SER A 123 1.30 -1.01 -2.85
CA SER A 123 0.36 -0.17 -2.12
C SER A 123 -0.55 0.59 -3.11
N ARG A 124 -1.86 0.65 -2.83
CA ARG A 124 -2.82 1.48 -3.56
C ARG A 124 -2.41 2.95 -3.53
N MET A 125 -1.89 3.40 -2.41
CA MET A 125 -1.41 4.78 -2.23
C MET A 125 -0.22 5.08 -3.15
N TYR A 126 0.72 4.14 -3.28
CA TYR A 126 1.84 4.29 -4.21
C TYR A 126 1.40 4.35 -5.67
N VAL A 127 0.46 3.49 -6.07
CA VAL A 127 -0.12 3.53 -7.42
C VAL A 127 -0.80 4.88 -7.68
N ARG A 128 -1.58 5.38 -6.72
CA ARG A 128 -2.22 6.70 -6.81
C ARG A 128 -1.22 7.84 -6.94
N TYR A 129 -0.18 7.85 -6.11
CA TYR A 129 0.90 8.85 -6.17
C TYR A 129 1.55 8.91 -7.56
N ASN A 130 1.93 7.75 -8.11
CA ASN A 130 2.55 7.70 -9.44
C ASN A 130 1.60 8.15 -10.55
N ASN A 131 0.32 7.77 -10.47
CA ASN A 131 -0.68 8.19 -11.44
C ASN A 131 -0.89 9.71 -11.42
N ARG A 132 -0.99 10.32 -10.23
CA ARG A 132 -1.08 11.78 -10.07
C ARG A 132 0.15 12.49 -10.65
N LYS A 133 1.34 12.01 -10.33
CA LYS A 133 2.61 12.57 -10.85
C LYS A 133 2.71 12.46 -12.37
N ARG A 134 2.24 11.35 -12.96
CA ARG A 134 2.18 11.18 -14.43
C ARG A 134 1.17 12.12 -15.07
N LEU A 135 -0.01 12.29 -14.46
CA LEU A 135 -1.05 13.18 -14.94
C LEU A 135 -0.59 14.65 -14.93
N GLU A 136 0.08 15.09 -13.87
CA GLU A 136 0.63 16.45 -13.79
C GLU A 136 1.67 16.71 -14.89
N LYS A 137 2.57 15.74 -15.13
CA LYS A 137 3.54 15.80 -16.24
C LYS A 137 2.85 15.85 -17.60
N HIS A 138 1.80 15.05 -17.78
CA HIS A 138 1.01 15.04 -19.01
C HIS A 138 0.36 16.41 -19.25
N HIS A 139 -0.31 16.99 -18.24
CA HIS A 139 -0.91 18.32 -18.34
C HIS A 139 0.13 19.41 -18.62
N ALA A 140 1.32 19.34 -18.02
CA ALA A 140 2.41 20.26 -18.31
C ALA A 140 2.91 20.13 -19.76
N ASN A 141 2.96 18.92 -20.31
CA ASN A 141 3.33 18.69 -21.71
C ASN A 141 2.27 19.24 -22.68
N VAL A 142 0.99 18.93 -22.42
CA VAL A 142 -0.14 19.44 -23.22
C VAL A 142 -0.15 20.96 -23.25
N ARG A 143 0.02 21.62 -22.09
CA ARG A 143 0.09 23.09 -22.01
C ARG A 143 1.24 23.66 -22.84
N ARG A 144 2.44 23.06 -22.80
CA ARG A 144 3.56 23.49 -23.66
C ARG A 144 3.24 23.37 -25.15
N LYS A 145 2.57 22.30 -25.57
CA LYS A 145 2.16 22.11 -26.97
C LYS A 145 1.07 23.09 -27.42
N LEU A 146 0.12 23.43 -26.56
CA LEU A 146 -0.92 24.41 -26.86
C LEU A 146 -0.37 25.84 -26.97
N ILE A 147 0.66 26.19 -26.19
CA ILE A 147 1.32 27.51 -26.28
C ILE A 147 2.21 27.58 -27.54
N TRP A 148 2.76 26.45 -27.99
CA TRP A 148 3.55 26.31 -29.23
C TRP A 148 2.68 25.89 -30.42
N THR A 149 1.44 26.34 -30.53
CA THR A 149 0.83 26.40 -31.86
C THR A 149 1.38 27.67 -32.52
N PRO A 150 2.24 27.59 -33.55
CA PRO A 150 2.55 28.78 -34.31
C PRO A 150 1.22 29.35 -34.80
N THR A 151 0.93 30.60 -34.45
CA THR A 151 -0.12 31.39 -35.08
C THR A 151 0.32 31.62 -36.52
N THR A 152 0.21 30.58 -37.34
CA THR A 152 0.28 30.71 -38.78
C THR A 152 -1.01 31.40 -39.18
N ASN A 153 -0.93 32.72 -39.28
CA ASN A 153 -1.91 33.55 -39.98
C ASN A 153 -1.84 33.24 -41.49
N GLU A 154 -2.04 31.98 -41.89
CA GLU A 154 -2.35 31.68 -43.28
C GLU A 154 -3.88 31.71 -43.42
N PRO A 155 -4.41 32.49 -44.38
CA PRO A 155 -5.82 32.43 -44.69
C PRO A 155 -6.15 31.02 -45.14
N PHE A 156 -7.08 30.39 -44.41
CA PHE A 156 -7.72 29.14 -44.82
C PHE A 156 -8.30 29.33 -46.22
N SER A 157 -7.55 28.94 -47.24
CA SER A 157 -8.11 28.64 -48.55
C SER A 157 -8.80 27.28 -48.41
N PRO A 158 -10.13 27.18 -48.55
CA PRO A 158 -10.81 25.90 -48.48
C PRO A 158 -10.38 25.09 -49.70
N LYS A 159 -9.41 24.18 -49.53
CA LYS A 159 -9.19 23.11 -50.50
C LYS A 159 -10.35 22.13 -50.35
N THR A 160 -11.31 22.23 -51.25
CA THR A 160 -12.30 21.21 -51.55
C THR A 160 -11.59 19.89 -51.86
N SER A 161 -11.39 19.06 -50.83
CA SER A 161 -11.12 17.64 -50.99
C SER A 161 -12.44 16.92 -50.74
N VAL A 162 -13.22 16.79 -51.80
CA VAL A 162 -14.32 15.82 -51.86
C VAL A 162 -13.64 14.46 -51.95
N ALA A 163 -13.43 13.81 -50.81
CA ALA A 163 -13.18 12.39 -50.78
C ALA A 163 -14.47 11.72 -51.28
N SER A 164 -14.45 11.24 -52.53
CA SER A 164 -15.49 10.41 -53.11
C SER A 164 -15.47 9.05 -52.39
N TRP A 165 -16.41 8.82 -51.48
CA TRP A 165 -16.64 7.49 -50.91
C TRP A 165 -17.42 6.70 -51.96
N SER A 166 -16.71 6.06 -52.88
CA SER A 166 -17.32 5.02 -53.71
C SER A 166 -17.55 3.81 -52.82
N GLN A 167 -18.79 3.63 -52.36
CA GLN A 167 -19.27 2.41 -51.75
C GLN A 167 -19.10 1.26 -52.75
N THR A 168 -18.15 0.37 -52.52
CA THR A 168 -18.18 -0.96 -53.14
C THR A 168 -19.13 -1.81 -52.30
N LEU A 169 -20.32 -2.06 -52.83
CA LEU A 169 -21.28 -3.00 -52.25
C LEU A 169 -20.63 -4.39 -52.17
N PRO A 170 -20.75 -5.12 -51.04
CA PRO A 170 -20.34 -6.50 -50.99
C PRO A 170 -21.27 -7.37 -51.85
N VAL A 171 -20.60 -8.17 -52.67
CA VAL A 171 -20.98 -9.36 -53.44
C VAL A 171 -22.27 -10.04 -52.99
N GLU A 172 -23.09 -10.38 -54.00
CA GLU A 172 -24.31 -11.19 -53.97
C GLU A 172 -24.18 -12.39 -53.02
N PHE A 173 -25.24 -12.62 -52.24
CA PHE A 173 -25.45 -13.90 -51.56
C PHE A 173 -25.91 -14.90 -52.61
N ASP A 174 -25.11 -15.94 -52.84
CA ASP A 174 -25.53 -17.11 -53.60
C ASP A 174 -26.75 -17.75 -52.93
N ASP A 175 -27.80 -17.97 -53.73
CA ASP A 175 -29.01 -18.68 -53.36
C ASP A 175 -28.68 -20.12 -52.91
N VAL A 176 -29.15 -20.46 -51.71
CA VAL A 176 -29.15 -21.83 -51.19
C VAL A 176 -30.29 -22.60 -51.87
N PRO A 177 -30.04 -23.73 -52.56
CA PRO A 177 -31.13 -24.55 -53.07
C PRO A 177 -31.78 -25.33 -51.92
N ASP A 178 -33.03 -24.99 -51.62
CA ASP A 178 -33.94 -25.80 -50.81
C ASP A 178 -34.38 -27.01 -51.64
N ASN A 179 -33.95 -28.21 -51.23
CA ASN A 179 -34.49 -29.47 -51.71
C ASN A 179 -35.91 -29.64 -51.18
N MET A 180 -36.88 -29.80 -52.07
CA MET A 180 -38.13 -30.52 -51.78
C MET A 180 -38.38 -31.57 -52.86
N GLU A 181 -38.23 -32.84 -52.44
CA GLU A 181 -39.06 -33.96 -52.91
C GLU A 181 -40.42 -33.91 -52.18
#